data_AF-R4LRK4-F1
#
_entry.id   AF-R4LRK4-F1
#
_cell.length_a   1.000
_cell.length_b   1.000
_cell.length_c   1.000
_cell.angle_alpha   90.00
_cell.angle_beta   90.00
_cell.angle_gamma   90.00
#
_symmetry.space_group_name_H-M   'P 1'
#
loop_
_entity.id
_entity.type
_entity.pdbx_description
1 polymer ?
#
loop_
_entity_poly.entity_id
_entity_poly.type
_entity_poly.pdbx_seq_one_letter_code
_entity_poly.pdbx_strand_id
1 'polypeptide(L)'
;MTRYFRCAAPSVHRRSDFLMITVETPDLTPQLRRDAYDLLRTFDVVIGATTDGGWYAFGLREPAHADALDTSADSTALTLAALRLGLRVALLPTLPAVP
;
A
#
# COMPACT_ATOMS: atom_id res chain seq x y z
N MET A 1 0.58 24.10 1.08
CA MET A 1 2.00 23.97 0.68
C MET A 1 2.48 22.63 1.21
N THR A 2 2.06 21.53 0.56
CA THR A 2 2.26 20.17 1.06
C THR A 2 3.44 19.56 0.33
N ARG A 3 4.49 19.20 1.07
CA ARG A 3 5.70 18.60 0.52
C ARG A 3 5.40 17.15 0.11
N TYR A 4 5.59 16.87 -1.17
CA TYR A 4 5.55 15.52 -1.73
C TYR A 4 6.89 14.83 -1.45
N PHE A 5 6.87 13.67 -0.78
CA PHE A 5 8.05 12.82 -0.68
C PHE A 5 8.09 11.88 -1.89
N ARG A 6 8.88 12.28 -2.90
CA ARG A 6 9.34 11.37 -3.95
C ARG A 6 10.47 10.53 -3.35
N CYS A 7 10.20 9.28 -3.03
CA CYS A 7 11.22 8.35 -2.56
C CYS A 7 12.06 7.90 -3.76
N ALA A 8 13.22 8.51 -3.98
CA ALA A 8 14.21 7.99 -4.91
C ALA A 8 15.35 7.36 -4.08
N ALA A 9 15.55 6.05 -4.22
CA ALA A 9 16.64 5.32 -3.55
C ALA A 9 17.48 4.51 -4.57
N PRO A 10 18.81 4.48 -4.45
CA PRO A 10 19.69 3.75 -5.36
C PRO A 10 19.61 2.24 -5.12
N SER A 11 19.59 1.47 -6.22
CA SER A 11 19.34 0.04 -6.24
C SER A 11 20.52 -0.80 -5.73
N VAL A 12 20.36 -1.39 -4.55
CA VAL A 12 20.99 -2.66 -4.16
C VAL A 12 19.85 -3.59 -3.72
N HIS A 13 19.46 -4.51 -4.60
CA HIS A 13 18.30 -5.39 -4.41
C HIS A 13 18.60 -6.47 -3.36
N ARG A 14 18.39 -6.13 -2.09
CA ARG A 14 18.02 -7.12 -1.07
C ARG A 14 16.49 -7.10 -1.04
N ARG A 15 15.83 -8.24 -1.26
CA ARG A 15 14.36 -8.37 -1.17
C ARG A 15 13.91 -7.76 0.17
N SER A 16 13.34 -6.57 0.11
CA SER A 16 12.79 -5.90 1.28
C SER A 16 11.44 -5.39 0.83
N ASP A 17 10.43 -6.22 1.01
CA ASP A 17 9.06 -5.76 0.95
C ASP A 17 8.87 -4.60 1.93
N PHE A 18 7.98 -3.67 1.58
CA PHE A 18 7.65 -2.57 2.47
C PHE A 18 6.14 -2.46 2.66
N LEU A 19 5.76 -1.92 3.80
CA LEU A 19 4.37 -1.63 4.16
C LEU A 19 4.30 -0.20 4.71
N MET A 20 3.57 0.65 4.01
CA MET A 20 3.16 1.98 4.46
C MET A 20 1.83 1.87 5.18
N ILE A 21 1.74 2.49 6.35
CA ILE A 21 0.54 2.56 7.18
C ILE A 21 0.28 4.03 7.50
N THR A 22 -0.96 4.47 7.36
CA THR A 22 -1.36 5.80 7.86
C THR A 22 -1.43 5.79 9.38
N VAL A 23 -0.90 6.82 10.02
CA VAL A 23 -0.78 6.94 11.50
C VAL A 23 -2.14 6.93 12.20
N GLU A 24 -3.17 7.43 11.50
CA GLU A 24 -4.52 7.60 12.01
C GLU A 24 -5.40 6.41 11.61
N THR A 25 -5.17 5.21 12.18
CA THR A 25 -6.09 4.08 11.96
C THR A 25 -6.25 3.29 13.25
N PRO A 26 -7.14 3.74 14.17
CA PRO A 26 -7.30 3.14 15.49
C PRO A 26 -7.71 1.66 15.42
N ASP A 27 -8.40 1.26 14.35
CA ASP A 27 -8.83 -0.12 14.11
C ASP A 27 -7.76 -1.02 13.47
N LEU A 28 -6.55 -0.49 13.23
CA LEU A 28 -5.44 -1.28 12.70
C LEU A 28 -4.90 -2.25 13.77
N THR A 29 -5.33 -3.50 13.68
CA THR A 29 -4.87 -4.53 14.61
C THR A 29 -3.49 -5.08 14.25
N PRO A 30 -2.72 -5.62 15.22
CA PRO A 30 -1.49 -6.35 14.95
C PRO A 30 -1.68 -7.57 14.02
N GLN A 31 -2.87 -8.19 14.04
CA GLN A 31 -3.23 -9.27 13.11
C GLN A 31 -3.32 -8.75 11.67
N LEU A 32 -4.03 -7.64 11.46
CA LEU A 32 -4.18 -7.05 10.12
C LEU A 32 -2.85 -6.66 9.50
N ARG A 33 -1.90 -6.19 10.33
CA ARG A 33 -0.52 -5.93 9.88
C ARG A 33 0.22 -7.22 9.50
N ARG A 34 0.05 -8.31 10.25
CA ARG A 34 0.65 -9.61 9.89
C ARG A 34 0.06 -10.15 8.60
N ASP A 35 -1.26 -10.07 8.45
CA ASP A 35 -1.97 -10.47 7.24
C ASP A 35 -1.45 -9.72 6.01
N ALA A 36 -1.17 -8.41 6.16
CA ALA A 36 -0.56 -7.62 5.09
C ALA A 36 0.80 -8.18 4.64
N TYR A 37 1.70 -8.50 5.58
CA TYR A 37 3.00 -9.11 5.26
C TYR A 37 2.85 -10.52 4.67
N ASP A 38 1.94 -11.33 5.19
CA ASP A 38 1.68 -12.68 4.67
C ASP A 38 1.16 -12.63 3.23
N LEU A 39 0.29 -11.67 2.91
CA LEU A 39 -0.16 -11.42 1.54
C LEU A 39 0.97 -10.99 0.62
N LEU A 40 1.91 -10.14 1.07
CA LEU A 40 3.09 -9.73 0.28
C LEU A 40 4.03 -10.88 -0.07
N ARG A 41 3.90 -12.05 0.56
CA ARG A 41 4.63 -13.26 0.14
C ARG A 41 4.11 -13.83 -1.18
N THR A 42 2.85 -13.57 -1.52
CA THR A 42 2.17 -14.16 -2.68
C THR A 42 1.76 -13.12 -3.73
N PHE A 43 1.39 -11.92 -3.26
CA PHE A 43 0.94 -10.80 -4.07
C PHE A 43 2.04 -9.75 -4.20
N ASP A 44 1.97 -8.96 -5.27
CA ASP A 44 2.91 -7.88 -5.54
C ASP A 44 2.55 -6.60 -4.78
N VAL A 45 1.25 -6.39 -4.58
CA VAL A 45 0.68 -5.20 -3.93
C VAL A 45 -0.39 -5.62 -2.93
N VAL A 46 -0.38 -4.98 -1.76
CA VAL A 46 -1.46 -5.09 -0.75
C VAL A 46 -2.03 -3.70 -0.49
N ILE A 47 -3.35 -3.57 -0.53
CA ILE A 47 -4.06 -2.30 -0.26
C ILE A 47 -5.14 -2.54 0.79
N GLY A 48 -5.13 -1.74 1.85
CA GLY A 48 -6.23 -1.64 2.81
C GLY A 48 -6.99 -0.34 2.60
N ALA A 49 -8.25 -0.41 2.17
CA ALA A 49 -9.07 0.76 1.87
C ALA A 49 -9.79 1.32 3.11
N THR A 50 -10.10 2.61 3.08
CA THR A 50 -11.02 3.25 4.02
C THR A 50 -12.40 3.46 3.39
N THR A 51 -13.44 3.63 4.20
CA THR A 51 -14.83 3.78 3.70
C THR A 51 -15.08 5.04 2.86
N ASP A 52 -14.22 6.05 2.95
CA ASP A 52 -14.26 7.28 2.15
C ASP A 52 -13.53 7.15 0.79
N GLY A 53 -12.97 5.97 0.51
CA GLY A 53 -12.22 5.70 -0.71
C GLY A 53 -10.71 5.87 -0.56
N GLY A 54 -10.22 6.44 0.54
CA GLY A 54 -8.79 6.47 0.86
C GLY A 54 -8.22 5.07 1.16
N TRP A 55 -7.00 5.04 1.69
CA TRP A 55 -6.33 3.81 2.11
C TRP A 55 -5.61 4.01 3.44
N TYR A 56 -5.64 2.99 4.30
CA TYR A 56 -4.91 2.97 5.57
C TYR A 56 -3.62 2.15 5.50
N ALA A 57 -3.52 1.25 4.52
CA ALA A 57 -2.34 0.41 4.30
C ALA A 57 -2.03 0.28 2.81
N PHE A 58 -0.75 0.39 2.45
CA PHE A 58 -0.23 0.15 1.11
C PHE A 58 1.10 -0.59 1.22
N GLY A 59 1.19 -1.78 0.66
CA GLY A 59 2.39 -2.61 0.69
C GLY A 59 2.84 -3.00 -0.70
N LEU A 60 4.16 -3.06 -0.91
CA LEU A 60 4.79 -3.57 -2.12
C LEU A 60 5.80 -4.66 -1.79
N ARG A 61 5.75 -5.74 -2.57
CA ARG A 61 6.71 -6.84 -2.47
C ARG A 61 8.08 -6.45 -3.04
N GLU A 62 8.07 -5.70 -4.14
CA GLU A 62 9.27 -5.18 -4.80
C GLU A 62 9.20 -3.64 -4.80
N PRO A 63 10.07 -2.96 -4.03
CA PRO A 63 10.04 -1.51 -3.91
C PRO A 63 10.18 -0.75 -5.23
N ALA A 64 10.79 -1.36 -6.25
CA ALA A 64 10.96 -0.76 -7.56
C ALA A 64 9.63 -0.39 -8.25
N HIS A 65 8.51 -1.00 -7.87
CA HIS A 65 7.19 -0.63 -8.40
C HIS A 65 6.64 0.70 -7.83
N ALA A 66 7.21 1.22 -6.75
CA ALA A 66 6.75 2.46 -6.12
C ALA A 66 6.81 3.67 -7.05
N ASP A 67 7.82 3.73 -7.94
CA ASP A 67 7.98 4.84 -8.89
C ASP A 67 6.86 4.94 -9.93
N ALA A 68 6.10 3.85 -10.14
CA ALA A 68 5.01 3.78 -11.10
C ALA A 68 3.61 3.93 -10.46
N LEU A 69 3.54 4.09 -9.14
CA LEU A 69 2.29 4.15 -8.38
C LEU A 69 2.18 5.48 -7.63
N ASP A 70 1.07 6.19 -7.86
CA ASP A 70 0.78 7.42 -7.15
C ASP A 70 0.05 7.11 -5.83
N THR A 71 0.80 7.11 -4.73
CA THR A 71 0.25 6.84 -3.39
C THR A 71 -0.60 7.99 -2.85
N SER A 72 -0.66 9.15 -3.54
CA SER A 72 -1.60 10.23 -3.21
C SER A 72 -3.00 10.01 -3.81
N ALA A 73 -3.14 9.04 -4.72
CA ALA A 73 -4.43 8.65 -5.27
C ALA A 73 -5.27 7.85 -4.25
N ASP A 74 -6.58 7.81 -4.48
CA ASP A 74 -7.49 6.98 -3.70
C ASP A 74 -7.20 5.48 -3.89
N SER A 75 -7.74 4.64 -3.01
CA SER A 75 -7.52 3.18 -3.04
C SER A 75 -7.97 2.52 -4.35
N THR A 76 -9.01 3.04 -5.00
CA THR A 76 -9.53 2.49 -6.26
C THR A 76 -8.58 2.80 -7.40
N ALA A 77 -8.15 4.06 -7.53
CA ALA A 77 -7.20 4.52 -8.52
C ALA A 77 -5.85 3.80 -8.36
N LEU A 78 -5.37 3.65 -7.12
CA LEU A 78 -4.13 2.93 -6.81
C LEU A 78 -4.23 1.45 -7.17
N THR A 79 -5.34 0.79 -6.83
CA THR A 79 -5.61 -0.61 -7.23
C THR A 79 -5.62 -0.76 -8.75
N LEU A 80 -6.32 0.13 -9.44
CA LEU A 80 -6.43 0.14 -10.90
C LEU A 80 -5.09 0.40 -11.59
N ALA A 81 -4.22 1.24 -11.02
CA ALA A 81 -2.87 1.46 -11.51
C ALA A 81 -2.01 0.20 -11.36
N ALA A 82 -2.04 -0.44 -10.20
CA ALA A 82 -1.31 -1.70 -9.96
C ALA A 82 -1.74 -2.82 -10.92
N LEU A 83 -3.05 -2.99 -11.14
CA LEU A 83 -3.57 -3.96 -12.10
C LEU A 83 -3.14 -3.65 -13.54
N ARG A 84 -3.08 -2.37 -13.94
CA ARG A 84 -2.59 -1.96 -15.27
C ARG A 84 -1.11 -2.24 -15.48
N LEU A 85 -0.32 -2.25 -14.41
CA LEU A 85 1.09 -2.67 -14.43
C LEU A 85 1.26 -4.21 -14.46
N GLY A 86 0.16 -4.97 -14.42
CA GLY A 86 0.18 -6.44 -14.38
C GLY A 86 0.52 -7.02 -13.01
N LEU A 87 0.47 -6.21 -11.95
CA LEU A 87 0.78 -6.64 -10.59
C LEU A 87 -0.38 -7.43 -9.98
N ARG A 88 -0.05 -8.46 -9.19
CA ARG A 88 -1.05 -9.20 -8.40
C ARG A 88 -1.41 -8.40 -7.18
N VAL A 89 -2.67 -7.95 -7.10
CA VAL A 89 -3.17 -7.13 -5.98
C VAL A 89 -3.98 -7.99 -5.01
N ALA A 90 -3.72 -7.82 -3.71
CA ALA A 90 -4.59 -8.29 -2.64
C ALA A 90 -5.20 -7.10 -1.88
N LEU A 91 -6.45 -7.25 -1.49
CA LEU A 91 -7.16 -6.26 -0.68
C LEU A 91 -7.29 -6.76 0.75
N LEU A 92 -6.93 -5.90 1.71
CA LEU A 92 -7.27 -6.10 3.12
C LEU A 92 -8.73 -5.68 3.37
N PRO A 93 -9.34 -6.10 4.49
CA PRO A 93 -10.61 -5.57 4.94
C PRO A 93 -10.66 -4.03 4.91
N THR A 94 -11.79 -3.49 4.46
CA THR A 94 -12.07 -2.05 4.51
C THR A 94 -12.30 -1.62 5.96
N LEU A 95 -11.68 -0.51 6.37
CA LEU A 95 -11.88 0.08 7.70
C LEU A 95 -12.63 1.42 7.59
N PRO A 96 -13.30 1.88 8.66
CA PRO A 96 -13.84 3.23 8.71
C PRO A 96 -12.74 4.28 8.50
N ALA A 97 -13.05 5.33 7.75
CA ALA A 97 -12.19 6.51 7.72
C ALA A 97 -12.16 7.18 9.10
N VAL A 98 -11.01 7.71 9.50
CA VAL A 98 -10.93 8.53 10.71
C VAL A 98 -11.65 9.86 10.43
N PRO A 99 -12.56 10.31 11.31
CA PRO A 99 -13.34 11.54 11.13
C PRO A 99 -12.50 12.81 11.17
#